data_AF-A0A820DTJ2-F1
#
_entry.id   AF-A0A820DTJ2-F1
#
_cell.length_a   1.000
_cell.length_b   1.000
_cell.length_c   1.000
_cell.angle_alpha   90.00
_cell.angle_beta   90.00
_cell.angle_gamma   90.00
#
_symmetry.space_group_name_H-M   'P 1'
#
loop_
_entity.id
_entity.type
_entity.pdbx_description
1 polymer ?
#
loop_
_entity_poly.entity_id
_entity_poly.type
_entity_poly.pdbx_seq_one_letter_code
_entity_poly.pdbx_strand_id
1 'polypeptide(L)' 'KALNEKKAEIRIQFRDSPGGMFEEDASQQDSNHKLARDELVIRVQPNEAIYLKVNTKQPGDMGFSIEET' A
#
# COMPACT_ATOMS: atom_id res chain seq x y z
N LYS A 1 10.47 -19.02 -16.70
CA LYS A 1 10.62 -20.35 -16.05
C LYS A 1 11.80 -20.26 -15.08
N ALA A 2 11.79 -21.02 -13.98
CA ALA A 2 12.69 -20.88 -12.83
C ALA A 2 12.49 -19.58 -11.99
N LEU A 3 11.24 -19.16 -11.85
CA LEU A 3 10.83 -18.16 -10.84
C LEU A 3 10.10 -18.86 -9.70
N ASN A 4 10.00 -18.21 -8.55
CA ASN A 4 9.31 -18.69 -7.36
C ASN A 4 7.80 -18.92 -7.60
N GLU A 5 7.19 -18.17 -8.52
CA GLU A 5 5.76 -18.22 -8.79
C GLU A 5 5.46 -18.11 -10.29
N LYS A 6 4.40 -18.79 -10.73
CA LYS A 6 3.80 -18.56 -12.05
C LYS A 6 2.76 -17.46 -11.88
N LYS A 7 3.14 -16.20 -12.01
CA LYS A 7 2.23 -15.05 -11.85
C LYS A 7 2.39 -14.07 -13.01
N ALA A 8 1.27 -13.61 -13.55
CA ALA A 8 1.21 -12.51 -14.51
C ALA A 8 0.33 -11.40 -13.91
N GLU A 9 0.91 -10.23 -13.68
CA GLU A 9 0.23 -9.09 -13.09
C GLU A 9 0.71 -7.78 -13.71
N ILE A 10 -0.21 -6.81 -13.81
CA ILE A 10 0.08 -5.43 -14.17
C ILE A 10 -0.06 -4.61 -12.90
N ARG A 11 0.98 -3.83 -12.57
CA ARG A 11 0.99 -2.93 -11.41
C ARG A 11 1.17 -1.49 -11.85
N ILE A 12 0.28 -0.63 -11.38
CA ILE A 12 0.34 0.81 -11.60
C ILE A 12 0.54 1.46 -10.23
N GLN A 13 1.72 2.06 -10.03
CA GLN A 13 2.04 2.82 -8.83
C GLN A 13 1.64 4.28 -9.02
N PHE A 14 0.85 4.82 -8.09
CA PHE A 14 0.46 6.22 -8.11
C PHE A 14 1.57 7.13 -7.59
N ARG A 15 1.44 8.44 -7.84
CA ARG A 15 2.37 9.44 -7.30
C ARG A 15 2.16 9.58 -5.79
N ASP A 16 3.17 10.09 -5.11
CA ASP A 16 3.05 10.48 -3.70
C ASP A 16 1.89 11.48 -3.53
N SER A 17 1.12 11.33 -2.46
CA SER A 17 0.05 12.27 -2.13
C SER A 17 0.67 13.64 -1.80
N PRO A 18 0.25 14.73 -2.47
CA PRO A 18 0.77 16.06 -2.17
C PRO A 18 0.18 16.55 -0.83
N GLY A 19 1.00 16.51 0.22
CA GLY A 19 0.64 17.02 1.56
C GLY A 19 0.58 15.90 2.61
N GLY A 20 1.69 15.69 3.31
CA GLY A 20 1.84 14.68 4.34
C GLY A 20 1.21 15.08 5.68
N MET A 21 -0.11 15.19 5.77
CA MET A 21 -0.77 15.44 7.06
C MET A 21 -0.60 14.28 8.06
N PHE A 22 -0.29 13.08 7.54
CA PHE A 22 -0.09 11.87 8.34
C PHE A 22 1.39 11.41 8.38
N GLU A 23 2.31 12.23 7.88
CA GLU A 23 3.76 11.96 7.99
C GLU A 23 4.29 12.31 9.39
N GLU A 24 3.60 13.19 10.13
CA GLU A 24 4.03 13.63 11.47
C GLU A 24 3.59 12.70 12.61
N ASP A 25 2.47 11.97 12.51
CA ASP A 25 2.04 11.03 13.58
C ASP A 25 2.84 9.71 13.62
N ALA A 26 3.63 9.44 12.58
CA ALA A 26 4.60 8.34 12.58
C ALA A 26 5.96 8.73 13.20
N SER A 27 6.08 9.96 13.73
CA SER A 27 7.30 10.48 14.36
C SER A 27 7.60 9.95 15.77
N GLN A 28 6.78 9.05 16.31
CA GLN A 28 7.16 8.27 17.49
C GLN A 28 7.69 6.89 17.07
N GLN A 29 9.03 6.86 16.92
CA GLN A 29 9.89 5.67 16.96
C GLN A 29 10.21 4.93 15.65
N ASP A 30 10.20 5.54 14.47
CA ASP A 30 11.17 5.19 13.41
C ASP A 30 11.23 6.28 12.32
N SER A 31 12.41 6.79 12.02
CA SER A 31 12.67 7.91 11.10
C SER A 31 12.39 7.61 9.60
N ASN A 32 11.62 6.56 9.28
CA ASN A 32 11.43 6.10 7.91
C ASN A 32 9.99 5.69 7.58
N HIS A 33 8.99 6.20 8.31
CA HIS A 33 7.59 5.89 8.04
C HIS A 33 6.96 6.89 7.08
N LYS A 34 7.39 6.84 5.81
CA LYS A 34 6.70 7.51 4.71
C LYS A 34 5.47 6.67 4.33
N LEU A 35 4.31 7.31 4.14
CA LEU A 35 3.10 6.64 3.64
C LEU A 35 3.41 5.82 2.37
N ALA A 36 2.93 4.58 2.33
CA ALA A 36 3.06 3.74 1.15
C ALA A 36 2.32 4.38 -0.04
N ARG A 37 2.81 4.16 -1.26
CA ARG A 37 2.12 4.64 -2.47
C ARG A 37 0.97 3.71 -2.80
N ASP A 38 -0.16 4.29 -3.18
CA ASP A 38 -1.29 3.50 -3.67
C ASP A 38 -0.88 2.72 -4.95
N GLU A 39 -1.39 1.50 -5.09
CA GLU A 39 -1.11 0.65 -6.25
C GLU A 39 -2.39 0.01 -6.80
N LEU A 40 -2.64 0.16 -8.10
CA LEU A 40 -3.64 -0.66 -8.80
C LEU A 40 -2.96 -1.92 -9.32
N VAL A 41 -3.44 -3.07 -8.85
CA VAL A 41 -2.95 -4.39 -9.26
C VAL A 41 -4.02 -5.12 -10.05
N ILE A 42 -3.66 -5.49 -11.27
CA ILE A 42 -4.48 -6.32 -12.16
C ILE A 42 -3.75 -7.65 -12.32
N ARG A 43 -4.25 -8.69 -11.66
CA ARG A 43 -3.72 -10.05 -11.72
C ARG A 43 -4.41 -10.81 -12.84
N VAL A 44 -3.62 -11.21 -13.84
CA VAL A 44 -4.09 -11.88 -15.07
C VAL A 44 -4.09 -13.40 -14.90
N GLN A 45 -3.12 -13.99 -14.20
CA GLN A 45 -3.14 -15.42 -13.86
C GLN A 45 -2.06 -15.78 -12.81
N PRO A 46 -2.29 -16.83 -11.99
CA PRO A 46 -3.57 -17.45 -11.67
C PRO A 46 -4.37 -16.56 -10.71
N ASN A 47 -5.65 -16.89 -10.48
CA ASN A 47 -6.56 -16.17 -9.57
C ASN A 47 -6.79 -14.73 -10.01
N GLU A 48 -7.48 -14.60 -11.14
CA GLU A 48 -7.83 -13.33 -11.77
C GLU A 48 -8.50 -12.40 -10.76
N ALA A 49 -7.91 -11.23 -10.59
CA ALA A 49 -8.39 -10.25 -9.62
C ALA A 49 -7.93 -8.84 -10.01
N ILE A 50 -8.73 -7.87 -9.62
CA ILE A 50 -8.36 -6.46 -9.63
C ILE A 50 -8.50 -5.96 -8.21
N TYR A 51 -7.45 -5.36 -7.66
CA TYR A 51 -7.49 -4.77 -6.34
C TYR A 51 -6.64 -3.50 -6.30
N LEU A 52 -7.02 -2.60 -5.41
CA LEU A 52 -6.35 -1.34 -5.19
C LEU A 52 -5.77 -1.38 -3.78
N LYS A 53 -4.44 -1.25 -3.70
CA LYS A 53 -3.74 -1.05 -2.44
C LYS A 53 -3.85 0.41 -2.07
N VAL A 54 -4.48 0.68 -0.93
CA VAL A 54 -4.64 2.04 -0.40
C VAL A 54 -4.29 2.09 1.07
N ASN A 55 -3.89 3.28 1.50
CA ASN A 55 -3.74 3.59 2.91
C ASN A 55 -5.13 3.82 3.54
N THR A 56 -5.42 3.10 4.62
CA THR A 56 -6.64 3.27 5.42
C THR A 56 -6.28 3.45 6.89
N LYS A 57 -7.14 4.18 7.62
CA LYS A 57 -7.00 4.28 9.07
C LYS A 57 -7.22 2.91 9.70
N GLN A 58 -6.39 2.53 10.65
CA GLN A 58 -6.48 1.25 11.32
C GLN A 58 -7.83 1.11 12.04
N PRO A 59 -8.60 0.05 11.75
CA PRO A 59 -9.85 -0.23 12.44
C PRO A 59 -9.60 -0.52 13.94
N GLY A 60 -10.44 0.03 14.81
CA GLY A 60 -10.40 -0.26 16.26
C GLY A 60 -9.33 0.49 17.07
N ASP A 61 -8.40 1.19 16.42
CA ASP A 61 -7.46 2.05 17.14
C ASP A 61 -8.14 3.37 17.58
N MET A 62 -7.83 3.83 18.79
CA MET A 62 -8.23 5.15 19.29
C MET A 62 -7.31 6.27 18.75
N GLY A 63 -6.16 5.93 18.17
CA GLY A 63 -5.23 6.84 17.50
C GLY A 63 -5.39 6.93 15.96
N PHE A 64 -4.47 7.69 15.34
CA PHE A 64 -4.32 7.84 13.89
C PHE A 64 -3.18 6.95 13.37
N SER A 65 -3.36 5.63 13.47
CA SER A 65 -2.48 4.66 12.79
C SER A 65 -3.01 4.35 11.38
N ILE A 66 -2.10 4.17 10.43
CA ILE A 66 -2.40 3.88 9.02
C ILE A 66 -1.92 2.46 8.68
N GLU A 67 -2.75 1.70 7.98
CA GLU A 67 -2.45 0.36 7.46
C GLU A 67 -2.66 0.32 5.94
N GLU A 68 -1.82 -0.43 5.22
CA GLU A 68 -2.01 -0.75 3.80
C GLU A 68 -2.98 -1.93 3.68
N THR A 69 -4.07 -1.76 2.95
CA THR A 69 -5.06 -2.82 2.66
C THR A 69 -5.07 -3.18 1.18
#